data_AF-A0A1W9WMB9-F1
#
_entry.id   AF-A0A1W9WMB9-F1
#
_cell.length_a   1.000
_cell.length_b   1.000
_cell.length_c   1.000
_cell.angle_alpha   90.00
_cell.angle_beta   90.00
_cell.angle_gamma   90.00
#
_symmetry.space_group_name_H-M   'P 1'
#
loop_
_entity.id
_entity.type
_entity.pdbx_description
1 polymer ?
#
loop_
_entity_poly.entity_id
_entity_poly.type
_entity_poly.pdbx_seq_one_letter_code
_entity_poly.pdbx_strand_id
1 'polypeptide(L)'
;MDRVLILFLTRYYQARLQDFEQLDPEHCTTDELLKMAEEASSLHKFLIDSYEEGYTQSTNQIVSQTDALNRLQWVLTMVLQRLGPPFELERFYLCSELVHIDSIDIEQFEGGQTFELLAYLDHIDHQSDYAIEIEHCFESADLQQRWQNKTQVVMTEMVKFLIWVLRRLKQQPQAVPVPLLRDTLVIQLGLKLLQRHGIQVREPKPILLSRKLLATFQGGDKIYDALNSDIFYGILYEQETYDLTMLRHQFVAKARVHSAIPMSFIQASRDYLATLALEGPPLVIESGMHGTFPLWLLTLTDNTGDMVLYSTVPWLYSIYQDIAFRKNYNYLRDIETIVAHDHLFQFNTMSDGKVFVKETCHAITRNLALYELYLFKKLLKREIPELI
;
A
#
# COMPACT_ATOMS: atom_id res chain seq x y z
N MET A 1 3.57 -19.14 -3.28
CA MET A 1 4.50 -18.11 -3.77
C MET A 1 5.54 -18.78 -4.67
N ASP A 2 5.75 -18.18 -5.83
CA ASP A 2 6.24 -18.83 -7.04
C ASP A 2 7.77 -19.01 -7.10
N ARG A 3 8.24 -20.02 -7.83
CA ARG A 3 9.65 -20.35 -8.01
C ARG A 3 10.44 -19.18 -8.58
N VAL A 4 9.87 -18.41 -9.51
CA VAL A 4 10.53 -17.25 -10.15
C VAL A 4 10.79 -16.14 -9.14
N LEU A 5 9.78 -15.80 -8.33
CA LEU A 5 9.89 -14.82 -7.26
C LEU A 5 10.98 -15.17 -6.25
N ILE A 6 10.98 -16.41 -5.75
CA ILE A 6 12.00 -16.87 -4.80
C ILE A 6 13.40 -16.78 -5.41
N LEU A 7 13.57 -17.21 -6.67
CA LEU A 7 14.87 -17.13 -7.35
C LEU A 7 15.34 -15.68 -7.54
N PHE A 8 14.45 -14.79 -7.94
CA PHE A 8 14.75 -13.36 -8.08
C PHE A 8 15.20 -12.77 -6.74
N LEU A 9 14.40 -12.95 -5.69
CA LEU A 9 14.69 -12.39 -4.36
C LEU A 9 15.96 -12.99 -3.76
N THR A 10 16.15 -14.30 -3.81
CA THR A 10 17.40 -14.92 -3.32
C THR A 10 18.62 -14.28 -3.98
N ARG A 11 18.61 -14.10 -5.30
CA ARG A 11 19.72 -13.46 -6.03
C ARG A 11 19.90 -12.00 -5.63
N TYR A 12 18.80 -11.25 -5.53
CA TYR A 12 18.84 -9.84 -5.13
C TYR A 12 19.44 -9.69 -3.72
N TYR A 13 18.94 -10.45 -2.74
CA TYR A 13 19.46 -10.43 -1.37
C TYR A 13 20.94 -10.85 -1.32
N GLN A 14 21.35 -11.89 -2.04
CA GLN A 14 22.76 -12.29 -2.09
C GLN A 14 23.66 -11.16 -2.59
N ALA A 15 23.29 -10.51 -3.70
CA ALA A 15 24.06 -9.42 -4.27
C ALA A 15 24.15 -8.23 -3.31
N ARG A 16 23.01 -7.76 -2.78
CA ARG A 16 23.00 -6.60 -1.88
C ARG A 16 23.74 -6.85 -0.58
N LEU A 17 23.60 -8.05 0.00
CA LEU A 17 24.35 -8.43 1.21
C LEU A 17 25.86 -8.44 0.96
N GLN A 18 26.32 -8.95 -0.19
CA GLN A 18 27.73 -8.91 -0.57
C GLN A 18 28.22 -7.47 -0.73
N ASP A 19 27.41 -6.59 -1.34
CA ASP A 19 27.74 -5.17 -1.48
C ASP A 19 27.86 -4.49 -0.10
N PHE A 20 26.94 -4.76 0.82
CA PHE A 20 26.99 -4.20 2.18
C PHE A 20 28.21 -4.68 2.98
N GLU A 21 28.61 -5.93 2.81
CA GLU A 21 29.77 -6.52 3.52
C GLU A 21 31.12 -6.08 2.97
N GLN A 22 31.17 -5.64 1.71
CA GLN A 22 32.38 -5.10 1.10
C GLN A 22 32.61 -3.63 1.43
N LEU A 23 31.60 -2.93 1.93
CA LEU A 23 31.73 -1.54 2.34
C LEU A 23 32.53 -1.44 3.63
N ASP A 24 33.57 -0.61 3.61
CA ASP A 24 34.33 -0.26 4.81
C ASP A 24 33.70 0.97 5.49
N PRO A 25 33.04 0.80 6.65
CA PRO A 25 32.32 1.88 7.33
C PRO A 25 33.23 3.03 7.80
N GLU A 26 34.54 2.79 7.92
CA GLU A 26 35.51 3.82 8.29
C GLU A 26 35.79 4.80 7.14
N HIS A 27 35.57 4.36 5.90
CA HIS A 27 35.82 5.14 4.69
C HIS A 27 34.53 5.66 4.02
N CYS A 28 33.37 5.22 4.48
CA CYS A 28 32.08 5.71 4.01
C CYS A 28 31.74 7.09 4.60
N THR A 29 31.14 7.94 3.76
CA THR A 29 30.50 9.18 4.21
C THR A 29 29.23 8.88 5.01
N THR A 30 28.79 9.85 5.81
CA THR A 30 27.51 9.76 6.55
C THR A 30 26.33 9.48 5.61
N ASP A 31 26.27 10.11 4.44
CA ASP A 31 25.17 9.92 3.49
C ASP A 31 25.16 8.52 2.88
N GLU A 32 26.35 7.94 2.61
CA GLU A 32 26.47 6.56 2.13
C GLU A 32 26.01 5.55 3.19
N LEU A 33 26.44 5.76 4.45
CA LEU A 33 26.00 4.95 5.58
C LEU A 33 24.48 5.04 5.77
N LEU A 34 23.90 6.23 5.66
CA LEU A 34 22.46 6.43 5.75
C LEU A 34 21.71 5.67 4.65
N LYS A 35 22.09 5.86 3.38
CA LYS A 35 21.45 5.14 2.25
C LYS A 35 21.53 3.62 2.40
N MET A 36 22.68 3.12 2.84
CA MET A 36 22.86 1.70 3.12
C MET A 36 21.92 1.22 4.22
N ALA A 37 21.82 1.94 5.33
CA ALA A 37 20.89 1.58 6.41
C ALA A 37 19.41 1.70 5.98
N GLU A 38 19.05 2.65 5.10
CA GLU A 38 17.68 2.80 4.59
C GLU A 38 17.27 1.56 3.79
N GLU A 39 18.16 1.12 2.89
CA GLU A 39 17.93 -0.06 2.06
C GLU A 39 17.96 -1.33 2.90
N ALA A 40 18.96 -1.52 3.77
CA ALA A 40 19.07 -2.69 4.63
C ALA A 40 17.87 -2.82 5.57
N SER A 41 17.40 -1.70 6.13
CA SER A 41 16.20 -1.65 6.96
C SER A 41 14.96 -2.09 6.20
N SER A 42 14.77 -1.53 5.00
CA SER A 42 13.63 -1.86 4.14
C SER A 42 13.64 -3.33 3.70
N LEU A 43 14.82 -3.88 3.37
CA LEU A 43 14.98 -5.31 3.04
C LEU A 43 14.70 -6.21 4.24
N HIS A 44 15.11 -5.80 5.44
CA HIS A 44 14.86 -6.54 6.66
C HIS A 44 13.36 -6.54 6.99
N LYS A 45 12.72 -5.38 6.92
CA LYS A 45 11.28 -5.23 7.16
C LYS A 45 10.44 -5.98 6.13
N PHE A 46 10.82 -6.00 4.85
CA PHE A 46 10.12 -6.80 3.85
C PHE A 46 10.07 -8.29 4.20
N LEU A 47 11.16 -8.88 4.71
CA LEU A 47 11.17 -10.30 5.11
C LEU A 47 10.24 -10.56 6.30
N ILE A 48 10.21 -9.65 7.27
CA ILE A 48 9.31 -9.72 8.43
C ILE A 48 7.86 -9.61 7.96
N ASP A 49 7.52 -8.59 7.17
CA ASP A 49 6.16 -8.38 6.67
C ASP A 49 5.69 -9.54 5.80
N SER A 50 6.57 -10.07 4.93
CA SER A 50 6.25 -11.24 4.11
C SER A 50 5.95 -12.48 4.96
N TYR A 51 6.70 -12.66 6.05
CA TYR A 51 6.45 -13.77 6.98
C TYR A 51 5.10 -13.61 7.69
N GLU A 52 4.81 -12.41 8.20
CA GLU A 52 3.56 -12.07 8.88
C GLU A 52 2.33 -12.17 7.97
N GLU A 53 2.47 -11.83 6.69
CA GLU A 53 1.42 -12.01 5.67
C GLU A 53 1.16 -13.48 5.30
N GLY A 54 1.92 -14.42 5.87
CA GLY A 54 1.74 -15.85 5.66
C GLY A 54 2.59 -16.44 4.55
N TYR A 55 3.52 -15.69 3.96
CA TYR A 55 4.48 -16.21 2.96
C TYR A 55 5.67 -16.94 3.61
N THR A 56 5.42 -17.61 4.74
CA THR A 56 6.40 -18.25 5.62
C THR A 56 7.34 -19.19 4.89
N GLN A 57 6.83 -20.06 4.01
CA GLN A 57 7.65 -21.02 3.26
C GLN A 57 8.69 -20.32 2.37
N SER A 58 8.28 -19.29 1.64
CA SER A 58 9.16 -18.57 0.73
C SER A 58 10.15 -17.69 1.46
N THR A 59 9.71 -17.01 2.52
CA THR A 59 10.61 -16.26 3.40
C THR A 59 11.66 -17.19 4.00
N ASN A 60 11.26 -18.35 4.54
CA ASN A 60 12.20 -19.34 5.09
C ASN A 60 13.19 -19.84 4.03
N GLN A 61 12.75 -20.02 2.78
CA GLN A 61 13.65 -20.41 1.70
C GLN A 61 14.66 -19.32 1.35
N ILE A 62 14.24 -18.05 1.25
CA ILE A 62 15.15 -16.92 1.00
C ILE A 62 16.15 -16.80 2.16
N VAL A 63 15.66 -16.82 3.42
CA VAL A 63 16.50 -16.68 4.61
C VAL A 63 17.50 -17.83 4.73
N SER A 64 17.08 -19.09 4.54
CA SER A 64 18.00 -20.23 4.62
C SER A 64 19.09 -20.23 3.54
N GLN A 65 18.83 -19.62 2.37
CA GLN A 65 19.80 -19.55 1.26
C GLN A 65 20.74 -18.34 1.33
N THR A 66 20.41 -17.34 2.14
CA THR A 66 21.12 -16.05 2.14
C THR A 66 21.62 -15.63 3.52
N ASP A 67 21.07 -16.21 4.59
CA ASP A 67 21.20 -15.74 5.98
C ASP A 67 20.83 -14.25 6.13
N ALA A 68 19.87 -13.78 5.32
CA ALA A 68 19.58 -12.36 5.16
C ALA A 68 19.21 -11.66 6.47
N LEU A 69 18.41 -12.27 7.35
CA LEU A 69 17.98 -11.63 8.60
C LEU A 69 19.18 -11.26 9.49
N ASN A 70 20.07 -12.24 9.75
CA ASN A 70 21.24 -12.02 10.59
C ASN A 70 22.22 -11.03 9.97
N ARG A 71 22.46 -11.15 8.65
CA ARG A 71 23.41 -10.29 7.93
C ARG A 71 22.90 -8.86 7.81
N LEU A 72 21.62 -8.64 7.51
CA LEU A 72 21.01 -7.30 7.52
C LEU A 72 21.01 -6.69 8.92
N GLN A 73 20.70 -7.47 9.95
CA GLN A 73 20.77 -7.00 11.34
C GLN A 73 22.20 -6.58 11.71
N TRP A 74 23.21 -7.34 11.31
CA TRP A 74 24.61 -6.99 11.50
C TRP A 74 24.98 -5.67 10.81
N VAL A 75 24.59 -5.49 9.54
CA VAL A 75 24.79 -4.23 8.80
C VAL A 75 24.16 -3.05 9.53
N LEU A 76 22.90 -3.19 9.94
CA LEU A 76 22.18 -2.14 10.66
C LEU A 76 22.85 -1.79 11.99
N THR A 77 23.26 -2.80 12.78
CA THR A 77 23.98 -2.59 14.04
C THR A 77 25.31 -1.87 13.81
N MET A 78 26.08 -2.28 12.79
CA MET A 78 27.33 -1.64 12.43
C MET A 78 27.13 -0.16 12.06
N VAL A 79 26.15 0.14 11.19
CA VAL A 79 25.89 1.52 10.75
C VAL A 79 25.43 2.38 11.94
N LEU A 80 24.56 1.86 12.80
CA LEU A 80 24.08 2.57 13.99
C LEU A 80 25.20 2.86 14.99
N GLN A 81 26.14 1.94 15.19
CA GLN A 81 27.32 2.17 16.03
C GLN A 81 28.16 3.34 15.51
N ARG A 82 28.26 3.49 14.18
CA ARG A 82 29.05 4.54 13.52
C ARG A 82 28.35 5.90 13.51
N LEU A 83 27.05 5.92 13.23
CA LEU A 83 26.24 7.13 13.18
C LEU A 83 25.89 7.66 14.59
N GLY A 84 26.05 6.84 15.62
CA GLY A 84 25.65 7.14 16.99
C GLY A 84 24.17 6.85 17.23
N PRO A 85 23.69 6.96 18.48
CA PRO A 85 22.29 6.80 18.80
C PRO A 85 21.46 7.80 17.98
N PRO A 86 20.29 7.39 17.48
CA PRO A 86 19.45 8.31 16.73
C PRO A 86 18.98 9.43 17.67
N PHE A 87 19.34 10.67 17.35
CA PHE A 87 18.53 11.81 17.80
C PHE A 87 17.49 12.11 16.74
N GLU A 88 16.24 12.11 17.23
CA GLU A 88 14.98 12.45 16.58
C GLU A 88 14.30 11.33 15.78
N LEU A 89 13.83 10.28 16.49
CA LEU A 89 12.66 9.42 16.19
C LEU A 89 12.51 8.70 14.82
N GLU A 90 13.20 9.04 13.73
CA GLU A 90 12.65 8.86 12.36
C GLU A 90 13.55 8.15 11.32
N ARG A 91 14.76 7.68 11.64
CA ARG A 91 15.70 7.32 10.56
C ARG A 91 15.47 5.97 9.88
N PHE A 92 15.08 4.92 10.61
CA PHE A 92 15.02 3.57 10.02
C PHE A 92 13.85 2.69 10.45
N TYR A 93 13.10 3.05 11.47
CA TYR A 93 11.96 2.29 11.98
C TYR A 93 11.15 3.24 12.84
N LEU A 94 9.94 3.66 12.42
CA LEU A 94 9.11 4.48 13.31
C LEU A 94 8.27 3.65 14.28
N CYS A 95 8.25 2.31 14.14
CA CYS A 95 7.57 1.41 15.07
C CYS A 95 8.35 0.09 15.15
N SER A 96 9.20 -0.06 16.17
CA SER A 96 9.88 -1.34 16.45
C SER A 96 8.94 -2.41 16.98
N GLU A 97 7.75 -2.02 17.44
CA GLU A 97 6.76 -2.92 18.04
C GLU A 97 5.40 -2.73 17.37
N LEU A 98 4.82 -3.83 16.88
CA LEU A 98 3.41 -3.89 16.52
C LEU A 98 2.58 -3.58 17.77
N VAL A 99 1.78 -2.52 17.71
CA VAL A 99 0.70 -2.31 18.68
C VAL A 99 -0.46 -3.20 18.24
N HIS A 100 -0.53 -4.39 18.84
CA HIS A 100 -1.66 -5.30 18.65
C HIS A 100 -2.90 -4.77 19.34
N ILE A 101 -4.05 -4.95 18.70
CA ILE A 101 -5.36 -4.75 19.33
C ILE A 101 -5.98 -6.14 19.42
N ASP A 102 -5.79 -6.81 20.56
CA ASP A 102 -6.15 -8.20 20.77
C ASP A 102 -7.65 -8.50 20.49
N SER A 103 -8.51 -7.49 20.56
CA SER A 103 -9.95 -7.60 20.27
C SER A 103 -10.31 -7.64 18.77
N ILE A 104 -9.39 -7.31 17.87
CA ILE A 104 -9.62 -7.29 16.42
C ILE A 104 -8.98 -8.50 15.72
N ASP A 105 -7.83 -8.97 16.21
CA ASP A 105 -7.00 -9.99 15.55
C ASP A 105 -7.62 -11.42 15.56
N ILE A 106 -8.73 -11.64 16.28
CA ILE A 106 -9.31 -12.98 16.53
C ILE A 106 -10.65 -13.21 15.82
N GLU A 107 -11.42 -12.16 15.50
CA GLU A 107 -12.80 -12.32 15.02
C GLU A 107 -12.86 -12.38 13.48
N GLN A 108 -13.43 -13.45 12.94
CA GLN A 108 -13.74 -13.52 11.51
C GLN A 108 -14.73 -12.42 11.17
N PHE A 109 -14.53 -11.72 10.03
CA PHE A 109 -15.44 -10.67 9.60
C PHE A 109 -16.89 -11.17 9.54
N GLU A 110 -17.71 -10.73 10.49
CA GLU A 110 -19.14 -11.01 10.51
C GLU A 110 -19.85 -10.03 9.58
N GLY A 111 -20.54 -10.57 8.59
CA GLY A 111 -21.20 -9.78 7.55
C GLY A 111 -22.36 -8.95 8.09
N GLY A 112 -22.17 -7.64 8.22
CA GLY A 112 -23.22 -6.69 8.56
C GLY A 112 -24.07 -6.23 7.36
N GLN A 113 -24.55 -4.99 7.44
CA GLN A 113 -25.37 -4.39 6.39
C GLN A 113 -24.62 -4.31 5.05
N THR A 114 -25.33 -4.62 3.96
CA THR A 114 -24.79 -4.51 2.59
C THR A 114 -25.11 -3.15 2.00
N PHE A 115 -24.12 -2.54 1.36
CA PHE A 115 -24.23 -1.24 0.70
C PHE A 115 -23.64 -1.32 -0.72
N GLU A 116 -24.16 -0.51 -1.62
CA GLU A 116 -23.41 -0.16 -2.84
C GLU A 116 -22.20 0.70 -2.43
N LEU A 117 -21.04 0.48 -3.04
CA LEU A 117 -19.76 1.05 -2.62
C LEU A 117 -19.78 2.58 -2.52
N LEU A 118 -20.26 3.30 -3.53
CA LEU A 118 -20.26 4.77 -3.48
C LEU A 118 -21.20 5.30 -2.39
N ALA A 119 -22.39 4.71 -2.26
CA ALA A 119 -23.31 5.02 -1.18
C ALA A 119 -22.70 4.74 0.21
N TYR A 120 -21.91 3.67 0.34
CA TYR A 120 -21.18 3.35 1.56
C TYR A 120 -20.10 4.38 1.89
N LEU A 121 -19.33 4.81 0.90
CA LEU A 121 -18.30 5.83 1.09
C LEU A 121 -18.89 7.16 1.55
N ASP A 122 -20.04 7.55 1.00
CA ASP A 122 -20.77 8.72 1.49
C ASP A 122 -21.29 8.51 2.92
N HIS A 123 -21.79 7.32 3.24
CA HIS A 123 -22.25 6.98 4.59
C HIS A 123 -21.14 7.14 5.66
N ILE A 124 -19.97 6.53 5.45
CA ILE A 124 -18.85 6.61 6.41
C ILE A 124 -18.21 7.99 6.46
N ASP A 125 -18.24 8.72 5.36
CA ASP A 125 -17.69 10.07 5.30
C ASP A 125 -18.45 11.01 6.24
N HIS A 126 -19.78 10.94 6.27
CA HIS A 126 -20.57 11.74 7.23
C HIS A 126 -20.34 11.32 8.68
N GLN A 127 -20.15 10.03 8.95
CA GLN A 127 -19.96 9.54 10.32
C GLN A 127 -18.60 9.90 10.92
N SER A 128 -17.58 10.01 10.08
CA SER A 128 -16.21 10.33 10.49
C SER A 128 -15.95 11.83 10.74
N ASP A 129 -16.97 12.69 10.67
CA ASP A 129 -16.82 14.12 10.97
C ASP A 129 -16.81 14.45 12.47
N TYR A 130 -17.20 13.50 13.32
CA TYR A 130 -17.30 13.66 14.77
C TYR A 130 -16.25 12.85 15.50
N ALA A 131 -15.79 13.38 16.64
CA ALA A 131 -14.90 12.63 17.53
C ALA A 131 -15.68 11.46 18.16
N ILE A 132 -15.00 10.32 18.29
CA ILE A 132 -15.55 9.10 18.88
C ILE A 132 -14.75 8.77 20.12
N GLU A 133 -15.45 8.46 21.20
CA GLU A 133 -14.87 7.93 22.43
C GLU A 133 -14.44 6.49 22.19
N ILE A 134 -13.18 6.19 22.48
CA ILE A 134 -12.56 4.87 22.22
C ILE A 134 -12.01 4.23 23.49
N GLU A 135 -12.18 4.86 24.65
CA GLU A 135 -11.69 4.38 25.95
C GLU A 135 -12.18 2.96 26.24
N HIS A 136 -13.43 2.68 25.90
CA HIS A 136 -14.06 1.37 26.07
C HIS A 136 -13.53 0.28 25.12
N CYS A 137 -12.72 0.64 24.12
CA CYS A 137 -12.12 -0.30 23.18
C CYS A 137 -10.82 -0.94 23.69
N PHE A 138 -10.28 -0.48 24.83
CA PHE A 138 -8.99 -0.91 25.35
C PHE A 138 -9.09 -1.42 26.79
N GLU A 139 -8.24 -2.40 27.13
CA GLU A 139 -8.16 -2.96 28.48
C GLU A 139 -7.45 -2.02 29.47
N SER A 140 -6.60 -1.11 28.97
CA SER A 140 -5.87 -0.16 29.79
C SER A 140 -5.62 1.17 29.07
N ALA A 141 -5.45 2.24 29.85
CA ALA A 141 -5.11 3.56 29.34
C ALA A 141 -3.73 3.62 28.67
N ASP A 142 -2.78 2.77 29.09
CA ASP A 142 -1.47 2.66 28.44
C ASP A 142 -1.58 2.12 27.02
N LEU A 143 -2.34 1.02 26.83
CA LEU A 143 -2.58 0.44 25.51
C LEU A 143 -3.31 1.44 24.59
N GLN A 144 -4.32 2.12 25.11
CA GLN A 144 -5.02 3.19 24.41
C GLN A 144 -4.04 4.27 23.95
N GLN A 145 -3.18 4.77 24.84
CA GLN A 145 -2.23 5.83 24.53
C GLN A 145 -1.20 5.39 23.49
N ARG A 146 -0.69 4.16 23.59
CA ARG A 146 0.24 3.58 22.60
C ARG A 146 -0.41 3.48 21.22
N TRP A 147 -1.65 2.99 21.15
CA TRP A 147 -2.38 2.90 19.91
C TRP A 147 -2.66 4.29 19.32
N GLN A 148 -3.16 5.24 20.11
CA GLN A 148 -3.40 6.62 19.66
C GLN A 148 -2.12 7.28 19.13
N ASN A 149 -0.97 7.07 19.78
CA ASN A 149 0.31 7.60 19.32
C ASN A 149 0.71 7.01 17.96
N LYS A 150 0.60 5.69 17.79
CA LYS A 150 0.85 5.01 16.51
C LYS A 150 -0.08 5.55 15.42
N THR A 151 -1.38 5.58 15.70
CA THR A 151 -2.40 6.09 14.78
C THR A 151 -2.13 7.54 14.39
N GLN A 152 -1.74 8.39 15.34
CA GLN A 152 -1.36 9.78 15.05
C GLN A 152 -0.18 9.88 14.08
N VAL A 153 0.86 9.04 14.23
CA VAL A 153 2.00 8.99 13.31
C VAL A 153 1.55 8.54 11.91
N VAL A 154 0.80 7.43 11.82
CA VAL A 154 0.32 6.87 10.55
C VAL A 154 -0.62 7.85 9.83
N MET A 155 -1.55 8.49 10.53
CA MET A 155 -2.46 9.45 9.91
C MET A 155 -1.74 10.73 9.45
N THR A 156 -0.74 11.18 10.21
CA THR A 156 0.12 12.30 9.76
C THR A 156 0.84 11.94 8.47
N GLU A 157 1.33 10.70 8.37
CA GLU A 157 1.99 10.18 7.20
C GLU A 157 1.05 10.09 5.98
N MET A 158 -0.17 9.61 6.19
CA MET A 158 -1.20 9.58 5.13
C MET A 158 -1.62 10.97 4.66
N VAL A 159 -1.64 11.97 5.54
CA VAL A 159 -1.85 13.38 5.15
C VAL A 159 -0.73 13.87 4.26
N LYS A 160 0.54 13.59 4.60
CA LYS A 160 1.69 13.94 3.76
C LYS A 160 1.60 13.27 2.39
N PHE A 161 1.21 11.99 2.33
CA PHE A 161 1.00 11.28 1.08
C PHE A 161 -0.11 11.93 0.24
N LEU A 162 -1.27 12.24 0.83
CA LEU A 162 -2.36 12.92 0.12
C LEU A 162 -1.93 14.28 -0.44
N ILE A 163 -1.19 15.09 0.33
CA ILE A 163 -0.69 16.39 -0.14
C ILE A 163 0.27 16.20 -1.31
N TRP A 164 1.11 15.17 -1.29
CA TRP A 164 1.97 14.85 -2.42
C TRP A 164 1.16 14.39 -3.66
N VAL A 165 0.13 13.56 -3.48
CA VAL A 165 -0.82 13.18 -4.55
C VAL A 165 -1.50 14.43 -5.14
N LEU A 166 -1.93 15.37 -4.29
CA LEU A 166 -2.52 16.63 -4.73
C LEU A 166 -1.56 17.44 -5.61
N ARG A 167 -0.26 17.49 -5.28
CA ARG A 167 0.76 18.15 -6.11
C ARG A 167 0.87 17.49 -7.48
N ARG A 168 0.77 16.16 -7.56
CA ARG A 168 0.74 15.42 -8.85
C ARG A 168 -0.51 15.73 -9.67
N LEU A 169 -1.68 15.76 -9.02
CA LEU A 169 -2.93 16.14 -9.68
C LEU A 169 -2.90 17.58 -10.20
N LYS A 170 -2.27 18.52 -9.47
CA LYS A 170 -2.06 19.90 -9.95
C LYS A 170 -1.17 19.97 -11.20
N GLN A 171 -0.22 19.06 -11.35
CA GLN A 171 0.61 18.94 -12.57
C GLN A 171 -0.15 18.31 -13.74
N GLN A 172 -1.24 17.60 -13.47
CA GLN A 172 -2.06 16.89 -14.46
C GLN A 172 -3.56 17.21 -14.26
N PRO A 173 -4.03 18.45 -14.52
CA PRO A 173 -5.38 18.90 -14.17
C PRO A 173 -6.52 18.18 -14.91
N GLN A 174 -6.20 17.45 -15.99
CA GLN A 174 -7.16 16.59 -16.69
C GLN A 174 -7.27 15.19 -16.08
N ALA A 175 -6.33 14.81 -15.21
CA ALA A 175 -6.31 13.47 -14.62
C ALA A 175 -7.41 13.30 -13.58
N VAL A 176 -8.10 12.15 -13.65
CA VAL A 176 -9.13 11.76 -12.69
C VAL A 176 -8.48 10.87 -11.62
N PRO A 177 -8.53 11.24 -10.33
CA PRO A 177 -7.97 10.40 -9.29
C PRO A 177 -8.78 9.10 -9.13
N VAL A 178 -8.09 7.97 -9.12
CA VAL A 178 -8.67 6.63 -8.97
C VAL A 178 -8.01 5.92 -7.77
N PRO A 179 -8.48 6.15 -6.53
CA PRO A 179 -7.97 5.44 -5.36
C PRO A 179 -8.35 3.95 -5.38
N LEU A 180 -7.37 3.07 -5.21
CA LEU A 180 -7.60 1.65 -5.00
C LEU A 180 -7.97 1.37 -3.54
N LEU A 181 -9.26 1.20 -3.27
CA LEU A 181 -9.87 1.19 -1.94
C LEU A 181 -9.52 -0.01 -1.06
N ARG A 182 -8.48 -0.76 -1.39
CA ARG A 182 -7.90 -1.72 -0.46
C ARG A 182 -7.26 -0.98 0.71
N ASP A 183 -6.30 -0.11 0.44
CA ASP A 183 -5.58 0.64 1.48
C ASP A 183 -5.40 2.14 1.16
N THR A 184 -6.35 2.69 0.40
CA THR A 184 -6.41 4.14 0.09
C THR A 184 -7.75 4.79 0.46
N LEU A 185 -8.50 4.20 1.39
CA LEU A 185 -9.78 4.75 1.86
C LEU A 185 -9.63 6.19 2.39
N VAL A 186 -8.63 6.42 3.23
CA VAL A 186 -8.37 7.76 3.78
C VAL A 186 -8.02 8.76 2.67
N ILE A 187 -7.33 8.32 1.61
CA ILE A 187 -7.01 9.17 0.46
C ILE A 187 -8.29 9.54 -0.31
N GLN A 188 -9.18 8.58 -0.56
CA GLN A 188 -10.48 8.82 -1.16
C GLN A 188 -11.29 9.87 -0.38
N LEU A 189 -11.42 9.69 0.94
CA LEU A 189 -12.16 10.64 1.78
C LEU A 189 -11.48 12.00 1.87
N GLY A 190 -10.15 12.03 1.92
CA GLY A 190 -9.36 13.25 1.93
C GLY A 190 -9.53 14.07 0.65
N LEU A 191 -9.52 13.44 -0.54
CA LEU A 191 -9.78 14.13 -1.81
C LEU A 191 -11.17 14.78 -1.83
N LYS A 192 -12.21 14.06 -1.38
CA LYS A 192 -13.57 14.62 -1.23
C LYS A 192 -13.60 15.80 -0.26
N LEU A 193 -12.89 15.69 0.87
CA LEU A 193 -12.81 16.77 1.85
C LEU A 193 -12.13 18.02 1.26
N LEU A 194 -11.02 17.87 0.53
CA LEU A 194 -10.33 18.98 -0.13
C LEU A 194 -11.25 19.69 -1.14
N GLN A 195 -12.02 18.95 -1.93
CA GLN A 195 -13.00 19.52 -2.86
C GLN A 195 -14.08 20.35 -2.14
N ARG A 196 -14.61 19.87 -0.99
CA ARG A 196 -15.57 20.63 -0.18
C ARG A 196 -15.01 21.94 0.36
N HIS A 197 -13.69 22.00 0.55
CA HIS A 197 -12.96 23.20 0.95
C HIS A 197 -12.48 24.05 -0.24
N GLY A 198 -12.96 23.79 -1.46
CA GLY A 198 -12.72 24.61 -2.64
C GLY A 198 -11.37 24.35 -3.34
N ILE A 199 -10.62 23.33 -2.92
CA ILE A 199 -9.38 22.95 -3.60
C ILE A 199 -9.74 22.23 -4.90
N GLN A 200 -9.21 22.73 -6.01
CA GLN A 200 -9.51 22.21 -7.35
C GLN A 200 -8.91 20.82 -7.54
N VAL A 201 -9.76 19.80 -7.42
CA VAL A 201 -9.47 18.40 -7.76
C VAL A 201 -10.71 17.84 -8.45
N ARG A 202 -10.52 16.98 -9.46
CA ARG A 202 -11.62 16.26 -10.10
C ARG A 202 -12.23 15.24 -9.13
N GLU A 203 -13.51 14.92 -9.31
CA GLU A 203 -14.22 13.95 -8.47
C GLU A 203 -13.47 12.61 -8.44
N PRO A 204 -13.04 12.12 -7.27
CA PRO A 204 -12.33 10.85 -7.19
C PRO A 204 -13.26 9.68 -7.50
N LYS A 205 -12.75 8.74 -8.30
CA LYS A 205 -13.48 7.57 -8.82
C LYS A 205 -12.87 6.30 -8.23
N PRO A 206 -13.27 5.90 -7.01
CA PRO A 206 -12.63 4.80 -6.31
C PRO A 206 -12.91 3.46 -6.99
N ILE A 207 -11.95 2.54 -6.89
CA ILE A 207 -12.08 1.16 -7.33
C ILE A 207 -11.72 0.24 -6.18
N LEU A 208 -12.55 -0.77 -5.93
CA LEU A 208 -12.25 -1.86 -5.00
C LEU A 208 -11.82 -3.11 -5.77
N LEU A 209 -10.51 -3.27 -5.99
CA LEU A 209 -9.89 -4.51 -6.48
C LEU A 209 -9.18 -5.18 -5.31
N SER A 210 -9.61 -6.39 -4.94
CA SER A 210 -9.05 -7.13 -3.82
C SER A 210 -8.91 -8.61 -4.17
N ARG A 211 -8.13 -9.37 -3.39
CA ARG A 211 -8.08 -10.84 -3.51
C ARG A 211 -9.47 -11.46 -3.34
N LYS A 212 -10.36 -10.85 -2.53
CA LYS A 212 -11.76 -11.30 -2.38
C LYS A 212 -12.58 -11.11 -3.66
N LEU A 213 -12.36 -10.02 -4.39
CA LEU A 213 -12.94 -9.85 -5.72
C LEU A 213 -12.41 -10.92 -6.68
N LEU A 214 -11.09 -11.17 -6.68
CA LEU A 214 -10.50 -12.23 -7.52
C LEU A 214 -11.08 -13.61 -7.20
N ALA A 215 -11.33 -13.92 -5.93
CA ALA A 215 -11.93 -15.19 -5.49
C ALA A 215 -13.35 -15.43 -6.04
N THR A 216 -14.04 -14.41 -6.56
CA THR A 216 -15.33 -14.58 -7.25
C THR A 216 -15.20 -15.15 -8.66
N PHE A 217 -14.00 -15.09 -9.24
CA PHE A 217 -13.70 -15.65 -10.56
C PHE A 217 -13.19 -17.08 -10.44
N GLN A 218 -13.56 -17.93 -11.40
CA GLN A 218 -13.03 -19.28 -11.47
C GLN A 218 -11.50 -19.23 -11.63
N GLY A 219 -10.77 -19.73 -10.61
CA GLY A 219 -9.31 -19.68 -10.59
C GLY A 219 -8.72 -18.34 -10.17
N GLY A 220 -9.44 -17.53 -9.39
CA GLY A 220 -9.00 -16.22 -8.89
C GLY A 220 -7.56 -16.17 -8.35
N ASP A 221 -7.14 -17.17 -7.58
CA ASP A 221 -5.76 -17.25 -7.05
C ASP A 221 -4.72 -17.30 -8.18
N LYS A 222 -5.02 -18.00 -9.28
CA LYS A 222 -4.16 -18.09 -10.46
C LYS A 222 -4.05 -16.76 -11.20
N ILE A 223 -5.07 -15.90 -11.12
CA ILE A 223 -5.03 -14.57 -11.73
C ILE A 223 -4.04 -13.69 -10.97
N TYR A 224 -4.09 -13.72 -9.63
CA TYR A 224 -3.15 -12.98 -8.81
C TYR A 224 -1.71 -13.47 -9.01
N ASP A 225 -1.51 -14.80 -8.99
CA ASP A 225 -0.21 -15.41 -9.24
C ASP A 225 0.30 -15.07 -10.64
N ALA A 226 -0.56 -15.05 -11.66
CA ALA A 226 -0.17 -14.63 -13.01
C ALA A 226 0.30 -13.18 -13.08
N LEU A 227 -0.48 -12.24 -12.53
CA LEU A 227 -0.15 -10.81 -12.57
C LEU A 227 1.12 -10.50 -11.78
N ASN A 228 1.26 -11.10 -10.59
CA ASN A 228 2.35 -10.80 -9.67
C ASN A 228 3.58 -11.67 -9.96
N SER A 229 3.45 -12.99 -9.91
CA SER A 229 4.60 -13.90 -9.99
C SER A 229 5.07 -14.13 -11.42
N ASP A 230 4.18 -14.56 -12.32
CA ASP A 230 4.57 -14.96 -13.68
C ASP A 230 4.96 -13.74 -14.53
N ILE A 231 4.12 -12.70 -14.53
CA ILE A 231 4.31 -11.54 -15.39
C ILE A 231 5.29 -10.55 -14.76
N PHE A 232 4.94 -9.99 -13.59
CA PHE A 232 5.73 -8.90 -13.00
C PHE A 232 7.13 -9.37 -12.58
N TYR A 233 7.23 -10.43 -11.77
CA TYR A 233 8.54 -10.97 -11.39
C TYR A 233 9.26 -11.69 -12.52
N GLY A 234 8.54 -12.25 -13.51
CA GLY A 234 9.16 -12.77 -14.74
C GLY A 234 9.90 -11.68 -15.52
N ILE A 235 9.29 -10.51 -15.70
CA ILE A 235 9.93 -9.34 -16.32
C ILE A 235 11.19 -8.90 -15.57
N LEU A 236 11.12 -8.80 -14.23
CA LEU A 236 12.26 -8.40 -13.42
C LEU A 236 13.39 -9.43 -13.46
N TYR A 237 13.05 -10.72 -13.50
CA TYR A 237 14.03 -11.82 -13.57
C TYR A 237 14.78 -11.86 -14.90
N GLU A 238 14.13 -11.52 -16.00
CA GLU A 238 14.73 -11.43 -17.34
C GLU A 238 15.73 -10.25 -17.47
N GLN A 239 15.73 -9.31 -16.50
CA GLN A 239 16.59 -8.11 -16.47
C GLN A 239 16.45 -7.20 -17.70
N GLU A 240 15.34 -7.31 -18.41
CA GLU A 240 15.04 -6.49 -19.59
C GLU A 240 14.42 -5.13 -19.22
N THR A 241 14.37 -4.78 -17.93
CA THR A 241 13.71 -3.55 -17.46
C THR A 241 14.68 -2.64 -16.72
N TYR A 242 14.75 -1.38 -17.17
CA TYR A 242 15.58 -0.32 -16.57
C TYR A 242 14.75 0.88 -16.09
N ASP A 243 13.49 1.02 -16.54
CA ASP A 243 12.60 2.12 -16.16
C ASP A 243 11.11 1.70 -16.16
N LEU A 244 10.25 2.58 -15.63
CA LEU A 244 8.81 2.36 -15.52
C LEU A 244 8.10 2.22 -16.88
N THR A 245 8.56 2.93 -17.90
CA THR A 245 7.92 2.90 -19.24
C THR A 245 8.07 1.52 -19.85
N MET A 246 9.27 0.95 -19.77
CA MET A 246 9.55 -0.39 -20.28
C MET A 246 8.84 -1.46 -19.45
N LEU A 247 8.84 -1.34 -18.12
CA LEU A 247 8.07 -2.24 -17.25
C LEU A 247 6.59 -2.27 -17.65
N ARG A 248 5.97 -1.09 -17.83
CA ARG A 248 4.58 -0.96 -18.29
C ARG A 248 4.35 -1.66 -19.62
N HIS A 249 5.21 -1.39 -20.61
CA HIS A 249 5.08 -1.98 -21.95
C HIS A 249 5.13 -3.51 -21.92
N GLN A 250 6.14 -4.08 -21.23
CA GLN A 250 6.30 -5.53 -21.13
C GLN A 250 5.17 -6.17 -20.31
N PHE A 251 4.74 -5.54 -19.22
CA PHE A 251 3.63 -6.02 -18.41
C PHE A 251 2.35 -6.11 -19.24
N VAL A 252 2.02 -5.06 -20.01
CA VAL A 252 0.86 -5.03 -20.91
C VAL A 252 0.94 -6.14 -21.95
N ALA A 253 2.10 -6.29 -22.59
CA ALA A 253 2.29 -7.30 -23.63
C ALA A 253 2.08 -8.73 -23.09
N LYS A 254 2.67 -9.05 -21.93
CA LYS A 254 2.55 -10.37 -21.29
C LYS A 254 1.14 -10.60 -20.72
N ALA A 255 0.53 -9.62 -20.06
CA ALA A 255 -0.80 -9.74 -19.46
C ALA A 255 -1.90 -10.03 -20.48
N ARG A 256 -1.84 -9.43 -21.68
CA ARG A 256 -2.85 -9.63 -22.74
C ARG A 256 -2.92 -11.05 -23.29
N VAL A 257 -1.84 -11.81 -23.19
CA VAL A 257 -1.73 -13.16 -23.77
C VAL A 257 -1.63 -14.26 -22.72
N HIS A 258 -1.63 -13.90 -21.42
CA HIS A 258 -1.41 -14.87 -20.35
C HIS A 258 -2.62 -15.78 -20.14
N SER A 259 -2.43 -17.09 -20.28
CA SER A 259 -3.52 -18.07 -20.26
C SER A 259 -4.26 -18.19 -18.93
N ALA A 260 -3.64 -17.78 -17.82
CA ALA A 260 -4.26 -17.80 -16.50
C ALA A 260 -5.17 -16.58 -16.23
N ILE A 261 -5.21 -15.60 -17.14
CA ILE A 261 -6.08 -14.42 -17.04
C ILE A 261 -7.31 -14.66 -17.93
N PRO A 262 -8.47 -15.05 -17.36
CA PRO A 262 -9.63 -15.42 -18.15
C PRO A 262 -10.31 -14.19 -18.76
N MET A 263 -10.94 -14.38 -19.93
CA MET A 263 -11.69 -13.31 -20.61
C MET A 263 -12.82 -12.74 -19.76
N SER A 264 -13.42 -13.55 -18.87
CA SER A 264 -14.44 -13.09 -17.92
C SER A 264 -13.89 -12.06 -16.92
N PHE A 265 -12.65 -12.21 -16.46
CA PHE A 265 -12.01 -11.24 -15.57
C PHE A 265 -11.62 -9.96 -16.31
N ILE A 266 -11.11 -10.08 -17.54
CA ILE A 266 -10.84 -8.92 -18.41
C ILE A 266 -12.12 -8.12 -18.63
N GLN A 267 -13.21 -8.79 -19.02
CA GLN A 267 -14.47 -8.12 -19.31
C GLN A 267 -15.06 -7.48 -18.06
N ALA A 268 -15.09 -8.19 -16.94
CA ALA A 268 -15.60 -7.63 -15.68
C ALA A 268 -14.78 -6.41 -15.20
N SER A 269 -13.46 -6.44 -15.38
CA SER A 269 -12.60 -5.29 -15.06
C SER A 269 -12.87 -4.10 -15.98
N ARG A 270 -13.12 -4.35 -17.29
CA ARG A 270 -13.51 -3.31 -18.25
C ARG A 270 -14.88 -2.74 -17.95
N ASP A 271 -15.85 -3.58 -17.62
CA ASP A 271 -17.20 -3.15 -17.27
C ASP A 271 -17.16 -2.28 -16.02
N TYR A 272 -16.39 -2.67 -15.00
CA TYR A 272 -16.19 -1.85 -13.80
C TYR A 272 -15.50 -0.52 -14.12
N LEU A 273 -14.43 -0.50 -14.93
CA LEU A 273 -13.82 0.76 -15.36
C LEU A 273 -14.80 1.66 -16.14
N ALA A 274 -15.64 1.07 -16.99
CA ALA A 274 -16.63 1.80 -17.76
C ALA A 274 -17.70 2.45 -16.87
N THR A 275 -18.10 1.83 -15.75
CA THR A 275 -19.08 2.42 -14.83
C THR A 275 -18.57 3.67 -14.11
N LEU A 276 -17.25 3.86 -14.02
CA LEU A 276 -16.66 5.07 -13.42
C LEU A 276 -16.86 6.32 -14.28
N ALA A 277 -17.13 6.14 -15.59
CA ALA A 277 -17.33 7.21 -16.57
C ALA A 277 -16.25 8.31 -16.45
N LEU A 278 -14.98 7.91 -16.56
CA LEU A 278 -13.85 8.81 -16.39
C LEU A 278 -13.87 9.91 -17.45
N GLU A 279 -13.87 11.18 -17.03
CA GLU A 279 -13.83 12.34 -17.92
C GLU A 279 -12.39 12.79 -18.25
N GLY A 280 -11.43 11.88 -18.22
CA GLY A 280 -10.00 12.16 -18.40
C GLY A 280 -9.13 10.93 -18.10
N PRO A 281 -7.81 11.02 -18.32
CA PRO A 281 -6.89 9.91 -18.01
C PRO A 281 -6.91 9.59 -16.51
N PRO A 282 -6.92 8.31 -16.10
CA PRO A 282 -6.87 7.95 -14.68
C PRO A 282 -5.49 8.27 -14.09
N LEU A 283 -5.46 8.80 -12.87
CA LEU A 283 -4.30 8.73 -11.97
C LEU A 283 -4.61 7.69 -10.90
N VAL A 284 -4.12 6.46 -11.08
CA VAL A 284 -4.36 5.36 -10.14
C VAL A 284 -3.52 5.57 -8.89
N ILE A 285 -4.14 5.58 -7.72
CA ILE A 285 -3.46 5.81 -6.44
C ILE A 285 -3.50 4.50 -5.65
N GLU A 286 -2.33 3.98 -5.31
CA GLU A 286 -2.18 2.73 -4.55
C GLU A 286 -1.18 2.89 -3.39
N SER A 287 -1.43 2.20 -2.29
CA SER A 287 -0.51 2.01 -1.17
C SER A 287 0.51 0.91 -1.45
N GLY A 288 0.06 -0.17 -2.06
CA GLY A 288 0.78 -1.40 -2.34
C GLY A 288 2.14 -1.26 -3.04
N MET A 289 3.05 -2.13 -2.60
CA MET A 289 4.47 -2.11 -2.97
C MET A 289 4.82 -2.41 -4.43
N HIS A 290 4.04 -3.21 -5.16
CA HIS A 290 4.42 -3.66 -6.51
C HIS A 290 3.74 -2.89 -7.64
N GLY A 291 2.59 -2.24 -7.40
CA GLY A 291 1.86 -1.56 -8.47
C GLY A 291 1.15 -2.50 -9.46
N THR A 292 0.94 -3.78 -9.13
CA THR A 292 0.44 -4.77 -10.11
C THR A 292 -1.01 -4.52 -10.53
N PHE A 293 -1.88 -4.07 -9.62
CA PHE A 293 -3.25 -3.69 -9.98
C PHE A 293 -3.32 -2.38 -10.77
N PRO A 294 -2.57 -1.31 -10.42
CA PRO A 294 -2.42 -0.15 -11.29
C PRO A 294 -1.92 -0.52 -12.69
N LEU A 295 -0.88 -1.34 -12.80
CA LEU A 295 -0.38 -1.83 -14.08
C LEU A 295 -1.47 -2.58 -14.85
N TRP A 296 -2.21 -3.47 -14.18
CA TRP A 296 -3.36 -4.19 -14.76
C TRP A 296 -4.42 -3.23 -15.30
N LEU A 297 -4.87 -2.25 -14.50
CA LEU A 297 -5.88 -1.29 -14.91
C LEU A 297 -5.44 -0.46 -16.12
N LEU A 298 -4.18 -0.03 -16.15
CA LEU A 298 -3.62 0.70 -17.29
C LEU A 298 -3.60 -0.14 -18.58
N THR A 299 -3.48 -1.47 -18.48
CA THR A 299 -3.60 -2.35 -19.67
C THR A 299 -4.98 -2.28 -20.33
N LEU A 300 -6.01 -1.91 -19.56
CA LEU A 300 -7.41 -1.86 -19.96
C LEU A 300 -7.83 -0.48 -20.49
N THR A 301 -7.05 0.56 -20.21
CA THR A 301 -7.31 1.96 -20.64
C THR A 301 -6.49 2.36 -21.86
N ASP A 302 -6.08 1.40 -22.70
CA ASP A 302 -5.17 1.62 -23.82
C ASP A 302 -3.88 2.36 -23.40
N ASN A 303 -3.38 2.10 -22.19
CA ASN A 303 -2.24 2.78 -21.56
C ASN A 303 -2.40 4.30 -21.41
N THR A 304 -3.63 4.80 -21.42
CA THR A 304 -3.92 6.17 -21.03
C THR A 304 -4.01 6.26 -19.51
N GLY A 305 -3.31 7.22 -18.92
CA GLY A 305 -3.25 7.40 -17.48
C GLY A 305 -1.85 7.28 -16.89
N ASP A 306 -1.80 7.44 -15.58
CA ASP A 306 -0.59 7.32 -14.78
C ASP A 306 -0.92 6.66 -13.44
N MET A 307 0.10 6.37 -12.64
CA MET A 307 -0.09 5.80 -11.30
C MET A 307 0.86 6.43 -10.30
N VAL A 308 0.45 6.42 -9.05
CA VAL A 308 1.27 6.85 -7.93
C VAL A 308 1.16 5.88 -6.76
N LEU A 309 2.28 5.69 -6.08
CA LEU A 309 2.42 4.73 -4.98
C LEU A 309 2.82 5.46 -3.70
N TYR A 310 2.32 5.00 -2.56
CA TYR A 310 2.84 5.45 -1.26
C TYR A 310 4.34 5.14 -1.13
N SER A 311 4.69 3.86 -1.32
CA SER A 311 6.07 3.38 -1.27
C SER A 311 6.21 2.14 -2.16
N THR A 312 7.42 1.60 -2.23
CA THR A 312 7.70 0.36 -2.97
C THR A 312 8.83 -0.41 -2.29
N VAL A 313 9.11 -1.60 -2.79
CA VAL A 313 10.23 -2.42 -2.33
C VAL A 313 11.57 -1.89 -2.84
N PRO A 314 12.67 -2.17 -2.12
CA PRO A 314 13.98 -1.63 -2.44
C PRO A 314 14.44 -1.85 -3.89
N TRP A 315 14.22 -3.03 -4.44
CA TRP A 315 14.61 -3.38 -5.81
C TRP A 315 13.79 -2.66 -6.90
N LEU A 316 12.74 -1.93 -6.53
CA LEU A 316 11.91 -1.14 -7.44
C LEU A 316 12.13 0.37 -7.28
N TYR A 317 12.94 0.83 -6.32
CA TYR A 317 13.12 2.27 -6.07
C TYR A 317 13.65 3.04 -7.27
N SER A 318 14.52 2.46 -8.08
CA SER A 318 15.01 3.09 -9.31
C SER A 318 13.91 3.18 -10.38
N ILE A 319 13.16 2.10 -10.56
CA ILE A 319 12.09 2.00 -11.56
C ILE A 319 10.94 2.97 -11.21
N TYR A 320 10.55 3.04 -9.94
CA TYR A 320 9.38 3.80 -9.48
C TYR A 320 9.72 5.17 -8.87
N GLN A 321 10.95 5.66 -8.99
CA GLN A 321 11.41 6.89 -8.32
C GLN A 321 10.51 8.11 -8.58
N ASP A 322 9.92 8.20 -9.77
CA ASP A 322 9.11 9.36 -10.18
C ASP A 322 7.65 9.26 -9.72
N ILE A 323 7.21 8.09 -9.27
CA ILE A 323 5.82 7.80 -8.91
C ILE A 323 5.65 7.29 -7.47
N ALA A 324 6.73 6.97 -6.77
CA ALA A 324 6.70 6.61 -5.36
C ALA A 324 6.86 7.87 -4.49
N PHE A 325 5.99 8.06 -3.51
CA PHE A 325 6.06 9.21 -2.62
C PHE A 325 7.33 9.23 -1.76
N ARG A 326 7.74 8.06 -1.25
CA ARG A 326 8.97 7.94 -0.46
C ARG A 326 9.68 6.61 -0.65
N LYS A 327 11.00 6.64 -0.48
CA LYS A 327 11.87 5.46 -0.41
C LYS A 327 11.96 4.95 1.03
N ASN A 328 10.81 4.71 1.64
CA ASN A 328 10.75 4.16 2.98
C ASN A 328 9.59 3.15 3.04
N TYR A 329 9.95 1.87 3.02
CA TYR A 329 9.02 0.76 3.05
C TYR A 329 8.42 0.53 4.46
N ASN A 330 9.06 1.03 5.53
CA ASN A 330 8.77 0.59 6.89
C ASN A 330 7.36 0.88 7.40
N TYR A 331 6.72 1.92 6.88
CA TYR A 331 5.34 2.27 7.24
C TYR A 331 4.29 1.54 6.43
N LEU A 332 4.68 0.85 5.35
CA LEU A 332 3.73 0.34 4.39
C LEU A 332 2.73 -0.57 5.08
N ARG A 333 3.22 -1.56 5.84
CA ARG A 333 2.35 -2.48 6.58
C ARG A 333 1.44 -1.74 7.55
N ASP A 334 1.97 -0.79 8.33
CA ASP A 334 1.17 -0.01 9.29
C ASP A 334 0.06 0.81 8.63
N ILE A 335 0.28 1.30 7.40
CA ILE A 335 -0.72 2.01 6.59
C ILE A 335 -1.75 1.04 6.01
N GLU A 336 -1.31 -0.12 5.55
CA GLU A 336 -2.19 -1.14 4.98
C GLU A 336 -3.11 -1.77 6.04
N THR A 337 -2.64 -1.88 7.28
CA THR A 337 -3.35 -2.56 8.38
C THR A 337 -3.99 -1.62 9.40
N ILE A 338 -4.24 -0.35 9.05
CA ILE A 338 -5.11 0.48 9.91
C ILE A 338 -6.51 -0.14 9.96
N VAL A 339 -7.23 0.06 11.07
CA VAL A 339 -8.53 -0.59 11.30
C VAL A 339 -9.55 -0.22 10.22
N ALA A 340 -9.51 1.02 9.74
CA ALA A 340 -10.38 1.53 8.70
C ALA A 340 -10.16 0.88 7.32
N HIS A 341 -8.95 0.39 7.04
CA HIS A 341 -8.63 -0.29 5.78
C HIS A 341 -8.96 -1.77 5.85
N ASP A 342 -8.55 -2.46 6.91
CA ASP A 342 -8.59 -3.93 6.95
C ASP A 342 -9.91 -4.50 7.49
N HIS A 343 -10.55 -3.78 8.42
CA HIS A 343 -11.65 -4.34 9.22
C HIS A 343 -12.99 -3.60 9.13
N LEU A 344 -13.01 -2.35 8.64
CA LEU A 344 -14.25 -1.56 8.60
C LEU A 344 -15.30 -2.14 7.66
N PHE A 345 -14.89 -2.54 6.45
CA PHE A 345 -15.78 -3.13 5.45
C PHE A 345 -15.05 -4.09 4.54
N GLN A 346 -15.80 -4.97 3.88
CA GLN A 346 -15.24 -5.93 2.94
C GLN A 346 -16.10 -6.05 1.69
N PHE A 347 -15.45 -6.41 0.58
CA PHE A 347 -16.13 -6.80 -0.65
C PHE A 347 -17.14 -7.92 -0.38
N ASN A 348 -18.36 -7.78 -0.90
CA ASN A 348 -19.42 -8.78 -0.80
C ASN A 348 -19.76 -9.40 -2.15
N THR A 349 -20.12 -8.58 -3.14
CA THR A 349 -20.48 -9.05 -4.48
C THR A 349 -20.32 -7.93 -5.52
N MET A 350 -20.37 -8.30 -6.80
CA MET A 350 -20.43 -7.39 -7.93
C MET A 350 -21.62 -7.77 -8.82
N SER A 351 -22.48 -6.81 -9.14
CA SER A 351 -23.63 -6.99 -10.03
C SER A 351 -23.77 -5.76 -10.93
N ASP A 352 -23.97 -5.97 -12.23
CA ASP A 352 -24.22 -4.89 -13.21
C ASP A 352 -23.16 -3.78 -13.19
N GLY A 353 -21.88 -4.17 -13.05
CA GLY A 353 -20.74 -3.24 -12.98
C GLY A 353 -20.65 -2.41 -11.70
N LYS A 354 -21.49 -2.70 -10.69
CA LYS A 354 -21.47 -2.07 -9.37
C LYS A 354 -20.89 -3.02 -8.34
N VAL A 355 -20.10 -2.47 -7.42
CA VAL A 355 -19.52 -3.20 -6.30
C VAL A 355 -20.35 -2.98 -5.04
N PHE A 356 -20.61 -4.06 -4.33
CA PHE A 356 -21.29 -4.06 -3.05
C PHE A 356 -20.34 -4.51 -1.95
N VAL A 357 -20.42 -3.82 -0.82
CA VAL A 357 -19.61 -4.07 0.37
C VAL A 357 -20.49 -4.40 1.55
N LYS A 358 -19.93 -5.09 2.53
CA LYS A 358 -20.52 -5.26 3.86
C LYS A 358 -19.71 -4.48 4.86
N GLU A 359 -20.39 -3.79 5.76
CA GLU A 359 -19.77 -3.16 6.92
C GLU A 359 -19.64 -4.16 8.08
N THR A 360 -18.64 -3.99 8.94
CA THR A 360 -18.48 -4.75 10.18
C THR A 360 -19.64 -4.50 11.15
N CYS A 361 -20.11 -5.55 11.84
CA CYS A 361 -21.03 -5.42 12.97
C CYS A 361 -20.32 -5.25 14.32
N HIS A 362 -18.99 -5.39 14.37
CA HIS A 362 -18.22 -5.29 15.61
C HIS A 362 -18.08 -3.82 16.03
N ALA A 363 -18.72 -3.45 17.13
CA ALA A 363 -18.77 -2.07 17.61
C ALA A 363 -17.38 -1.48 17.91
N ILE A 364 -16.48 -2.28 18.49
CA ILE A 364 -15.10 -1.87 18.79
C ILE A 364 -14.36 -1.51 17.50
N THR A 365 -14.37 -2.42 16.51
CA THR A 365 -13.79 -2.21 15.18
C THR A 365 -14.34 -0.96 14.51
N ARG A 366 -15.67 -0.77 14.53
CA ARG A 366 -16.32 0.40 13.95
C ARG A 366 -15.84 1.70 14.61
N ASN A 367 -15.80 1.73 15.95
CA ASN A 367 -15.41 2.93 16.71
C ASN A 367 -13.95 3.29 16.47
N LEU A 368 -13.05 2.31 16.44
CA LEU A 368 -11.63 2.53 16.16
C LEU A 368 -11.40 3.00 14.72
N ALA A 369 -12.03 2.36 13.73
CA ALA A 369 -11.96 2.79 12.34
C ALA A 369 -12.46 4.23 12.15
N LEU A 370 -13.63 4.56 12.70
CA LEU A 370 -14.17 5.91 12.58
C LEU A 370 -13.30 6.94 13.33
N TYR A 371 -12.66 6.57 14.44
CA TYR A 371 -11.66 7.42 15.11
C TYR A 371 -10.45 7.70 14.20
N GLU A 372 -9.91 6.69 13.51
CA GLU A 372 -8.82 6.85 12.54
C GLU A 372 -9.21 7.83 11.42
N LEU A 373 -10.41 7.65 10.84
CA LEU A 373 -10.93 8.52 9.80
C LEU A 373 -11.13 9.96 10.29
N TYR A 374 -11.68 10.14 11.49
CA TYR A 374 -11.83 11.44 12.14
C TYR A 374 -10.47 12.11 12.35
N LEU A 375 -9.49 11.37 12.88
CA LEU A 375 -8.16 11.89 13.16
C LEU A 375 -7.47 12.33 11.86
N PHE A 376 -7.52 11.51 10.82
CA PHE A 376 -7.00 11.85 9.50
C PHE A 376 -7.62 13.16 8.97
N LYS A 377 -8.95 13.28 8.98
CA LYS A 377 -9.64 14.50 8.54
C LYS A 377 -9.27 15.71 9.37
N LYS A 378 -9.15 15.54 10.70
CA LYS A 378 -8.74 16.61 11.62
C LYS A 378 -7.34 17.11 11.31
N LEU A 379 -6.41 16.21 11.01
CA LEU A 379 -5.05 16.57 10.62
C LEU A 379 -5.03 17.25 9.26
N LEU A 380 -5.72 16.69 8.26
CA LEU A 380 -5.80 17.29 6.93
C LEU A 380 -6.39 18.71 6.96
N LYS A 381 -7.44 18.96 7.76
CA LYS A 381 -8.04 20.29 7.93
C LYS A 381 -7.05 21.36 8.42
N ARG A 382 -6.00 20.98 9.14
CA ARG A 382 -4.94 21.90 9.59
C ARG A 382 -4.04 22.37 8.45
N GLU A 383 -3.88 21.53 7.43
CA GLU A 383 -3.02 21.78 6.27
C GLU A 383 -3.75 22.59 5.17
N ILE A 384 -5.09 22.56 5.15
CA ILE A 384 -5.91 23.24 4.12
C ILE A 384 -5.55 24.72 3.90
N PRO A 385 -5.32 25.54 4.94
CA PRO A 385 -4.94 26.95 4.74
C PRO A 385 -3.66 27.13 3.90
N GLU A 386 -2.76 26.16 3.89
CA GLU A 386 -1.51 26.20 3.11
C GLU A 386 -1.69 25.68 1.67
N LEU A 387 -2.86 25.08 1.35
CA LEU A 387 -3.14 24.44 0.07
C LEU A 387 -3.99 25.30 -0.89
N ILE A 388 -4.67 26.32 -0.35
CA ILE A 388 -5.43 27.36 -1.06
C ILE A 388 -4.44 28.39 -1.60
#